data_AF-A0A949UA23-F1
#
_entry.id   AF-A0A949UA23-F1
#
_cell.length_a   1.000
_cell.length_b   1.000
_cell.length_c   1.000
_cell.angle_alpha   90.00
_cell.angle_beta   90.00
_cell.angle_gamma   90.00
#
_symmetry.space_group_name_H-M   'P 1'
#
loop_
_entity.id
_entity.type
_entity.pdbx_description
1 polymer ?
#
loop_
_entity_poly.entity_id
_entity_poly.type
_entity_poly.pdbx_seq_one_letter_code
_entity_poly.pdbx_strand_id
1 'polypeptide(L)'
;MKSIYKTKISKFAFALTASLVLVVLSGRSSASQPSSSALNATAAANSTDTGTEIKIDNFAFIPAAVTVKTGTRVIWVNHDDIPHTIDSSDGKFRSGALDTDDHFQFLFTEPGE
;
A
#
# COMPACT_ATOMS: atom_id res chain seq x y z
N MET A 1 27.35 12.25 4.66
CA MET A 1 26.93 13.00 3.45
C MET A 1 25.44 12.77 3.28
N LYS A 2 24.61 13.81 3.35
CA LYS A 2 23.14 13.71 3.33
C LYS A 2 22.69 13.91 1.88
N SER A 3 22.28 12.83 1.21
CA SER A 3 21.75 12.91 -0.17
C SER A 3 20.30 13.41 -0.12
N ILE A 4 19.96 14.35 -0.99
CA ILE A 4 18.73 15.15 -0.98
C ILE A 4 17.93 14.74 -2.23
N TYR A 5 16.71 14.24 -2.08
CA TYR A 5 15.88 13.78 -3.20
C TYR A 5 14.62 14.65 -3.35
N LYS A 6 14.28 15.04 -4.59
CA LYS A 6 13.08 15.81 -4.96
C LYS A 6 12.50 15.22 -6.25
N THR A 7 11.27 14.71 -6.22
CA THR A 7 10.58 14.21 -7.42
C THR A 7 9.34 15.08 -7.71
N LYS A 8 9.16 15.48 -8.97
CA LYS A 8 7.98 16.21 -9.47
C LYS A 8 7.02 15.18 -10.09
N ILE A 9 5.75 15.20 -9.70
CA ILE A 9 4.73 14.26 -10.21
C ILE A 9 3.65 15.05 -10.97
N SER A 10 3.37 14.62 -12.21
CA SER A 10 2.43 15.24 -13.15
C SER A 10 1.08 14.50 -13.20
N LYS A 11 -0.01 15.26 -13.34
CA LYS A 11 -1.43 14.89 -13.14
C LYS A 11 -2.07 14.24 -14.37
N PHE A 12 -2.69 13.06 -14.23
CA PHE A 12 -3.73 12.56 -15.15
C PHE A 12 -4.72 11.65 -14.39
N ALA A 13 -6.03 11.85 -14.60
CA ALA A 13 -7.12 11.05 -14.02
C ALA A 13 -7.92 10.35 -15.13
N PHE A 14 -8.25 9.07 -14.93
CA PHE A 14 -9.19 8.29 -15.77
C PHE A 14 -9.96 7.29 -14.89
N ALA A 15 -11.28 7.27 -15.02
CA ALA A 15 -12.21 6.43 -14.24
C ALA A 15 -12.68 5.21 -15.07
N LEU A 16 -12.76 4.00 -14.47
CA LEU A 16 -13.78 2.97 -14.81
C LEU A 16 -13.80 1.73 -13.88
N THR A 17 -14.99 1.49 -13.29
CA THR A 17 -15.75 0.24 -12.95
C THR A 17 -15.08 -1.02 -12.34
N ALA A 18 -15.57 -1.45 -11.18
CA ALA A 18 -15.23 -2.68 -10.44
C ALA A 18 -16.18 -3.87 -10.68
N SER A 19 -15.71 -5.11 -10.42
CA SER A 19 -16.56 -6.31 -10.27
C SER A 19 -16.01 -7.25 -9.19
N LEU A 20 -16.92 -7.65 -8.30
CA LEU A 20 -16.76 -8.49 -7.11
C LEU A 20 -16.80 -9.98 -7.46
N VAL A 21 -15.95 -10.81 -6.84
CA VAL A 21 -16.10 -12.28 -6.85
C VAL A 21 -16.12 -12.81 -5.42
N LEU A 22 -17.20 -13.53 -5.11
CA LEU A 22 -17.48 -14.20 -3.84
C LEU A 22 -17.15 -15.69 -4.00
N VAL A 23 -16.37 -16.28 -3.08
CA VAL A 23 -16.15 -17.73 -3.02
C VAL A 23 -16.47 -18.22 -1.60
N VAL A 24 -17.45 -19.11 -1.52
CA VAL A 24 -17.79 -19.90 -0.33
C VAL A 24 -17.50 -21.37 -0.67
N LEU A 25 -16.74 -22.08 0.17
CA LEU A 25 -16.81 -23.54 0.23
C LEU A 25 -16.40 -24.06 1.62
N SER A 26 -17.30 -24.86 2.21
CA SER A 26 -17.19 -25.47 3.54
C SER A 26 -16.66 -26.90 3.45
N GLY A 27 -15.83 -27.32 4.41
CA GLY A 27 -15.46 -28.73 4.63
C GLY A 27 -14.72 -28.95 5.96
N ARG A 28 -15.30 -29.75 6.86
CA ARG A 28 -14.81 -30.08 8.23
C ARG A 28 -13.93 -31.34 8.23
N SER A 29 -13.02 -31.47 9.20
CA SER A 29 -12.76 -32.72 9.95
C SER A 29 -11.86 -32.45 11.17
N SER A 30 -12.26 -32.97 12.35
CA SER A 30 -11.50 -32.93 13.60
C SER A 30 -10.85 -34.29 13.84
N ALA A 31 -9.55 -34.30 14.13
CA ALA A 31 -8.83 -35.42 14.72
C ALA A 31 -7.73 -34.88 15.65
N SER A 32 -7.58 -35.50 16.81
CA SER A 32 -6.84 -35.03 17.99
C SER A 32 -5.48 -35.72 18.18
N GLN A 33 -4.42 -34.89 18.34
CA GLN A 33 -3.16 -35.04 19.14
C GLN A 33 -2.15 -36.20 18.86
N PRO A 34 -0.86 -36.16 19.31
CA PRO A 34 -0.14 -35.13 20.10
C PRO A 34 1.30 -34.72 19.63
N SER A 35 1.74 -33.60 20.20
CA SER A 35 3.05 -32.99 20.47
C SER A 35 4.38 -33.58 19.92
N SER A 36 5.11 -32.75 19.17
CA SER A 36 6.55 -32.54 19.40
C SER A 36 6.97 -31.11 18.97
N SER A 37 7.74 -30.50 19.86
CA SER A 37 8.16 -29.11 19.91
C SER A 37 8.98 -28.67 18.70
N ALA A 38 8.55 -27.63 17.98
CA ALA A 38 9.45 -26.75 17.26
C ALA A 38 8.78 -25.41 16.95
N LEU A 39 9.49 -24.34 17.31
CA LEU A 39 9.23 -22.94 16.99
C LEU A 39 8.05 -22.33 17.73
N ASN A 40 8.41 -21.80 18.90
CA ASN A 40 7.91 -20.56 19.46
C ASN A 40 7.71 -19.52 18.31
N ALA A 41 6.55 -19.55 17.66
CA ALA A 41 6.07 -18.51 16.76
C ALA A 41 5.77 -17.29 17.63
N THR A 42 6.85 -16.66 18.05
CA THR A 42 6.85 -15.46 18.85
C THR A 42 6.25 -14.37 17.99
N ALA A 43 5.08 -13.93 18.41
CA ALA A 43 4.35 -12.78 17.90
C ALA A 43 4.02 -12.84 16.40
N ALA A 44 2.72 -13.03 16.12
CA ALA A 44 2.09 -12.18 15.13
C ALA A 44 2.59 -10.76 15.39
N ALA A 45 3.54 -10.30 14.56
CA ALA A 45 3.94 -8.92 14.52
C ALA A 45 2.73 -8.17 14.00
N ASN A 46 1.82 -7.87 14.93
CA ASN A 46 0.94 -6.72 14.91
C ASN A 46 1.82 -5.47 15.05
N SER A 47 2.88 -5.39 14.23
CA SER A 47 3.46 -4.13 13.86
C SER A 47 2.33 -3.45 13.10
N THR A 48 1.62 -2.58 13.81
CA THR A 48 1.21 -1.31 13.24
C THR A 48 2.47 -0.63 12.69
N ASP A 49 3.05 -1.20 11.63
CA ASP A 49 3.88 -0.47 10.70
C ASP A 49 2.89 0.47 10.04
N THR A 50 2.65 1.58 10.72
CA THR A 50 1.92 2.71 10.17
C THR A 50 2.80 3.14 9.01
N GLY A 51 2.51 2.58 7.83
CA GLY A 51 3.27 2.86 6.62
C GLY A 51 3.43 4.36 6.45
N THR A 52 4.43 4.78 5.70
CA THR A 52 4.60 6.21 5.41
C THR A 52 3.38 6.69 4.61
N GLU A 53 2.53 7.51 5.23
CA GLU A 53 1.32 8.02 4.59
C GLU A 53 1.62 9.27 3.76
N ILE A 54 1.03 9.33 2.57
CA ILE A 54 1.00 10.47 1.67
C ILE A 54 -0.46 10.78 1.35
N LYS A 55 -0.90 11.97 1.71
CA LYS A 55 -2.26 12.43 1.40
C LYS A 55 -2.30 13.06 0.02
N ILE A 56 -3.41 12.92 -0.68
CA ILE A 56 -3.76 13.72 -1.85
C ILE A 56 -4.83 14.69 -1.39
N ASP A 57 -4.51 15.97 -1.35
CA ASP A 57 -5.44 17.03 -0.93
C ASP A 57 -5.11 18.29 -1.73
N ASN A 58 -6.15 18.98 -2.19
CA ASN A 58 -6.05 20.15 -3.06
C ASN A 58 -5.17 19.85 -4.30
N PHE A 59 -5.40 18.67 -4.91
CA PHE A 59 -4.68 18.18 -6.08
C PHE A 59 -3.15 18.10 -5.90
N ALA A 60 -2.68 17.88 -4.66
CA ALA A 60 -1.27 17.81 -4.31
C ALA A 60 -0.97 16.65 -3.36
N PHE A 61 0.22 16.07 -3.50
CA PHE A 61 0.75 15.10 -2.54
C PHE A 61 1.28 15.81 -1.29
N ILE A 62 0.91 15.32 -0.11
CA ILE A 62 1.30 15.86 1.18
C ILE A 62 1.81 14.71 2.07
N PRO A 63 3.11 14.65 2.38
CA PRO A 63 4.16 15.55 1.88
C PRO A 63 4.44 15.34 0.38
N ALA A 64 4.98 16.37 -0.29
CA ALA A 64 5.29 16.33 -1.72
C ALA A 64 6.42 15.36 -2.10
N ALA A 65 7.23 14.96 -1.11
CA ALA A 65 8.27 13.96 -1.26
C ALA A 65 8.51 13.25 0.07
N VAL A 66 8.82 11.96 0.00
CA VAL A 66 9.24 11.15 1.14
C VAL A 66 10.53 10.40 0.79
N THR A 67 11.31 10.07 1.80
CA THR A 67 12.42 9.13 1.67
C THR A 67 12.21 8.03 2.69
N VAL A 68 12.12 6.80 2.22
CA VAL A 68 11.83 5.63 3.05
C VAL A 68 12.97 4.62 2.94
N LYS A 69 13.09 3.75 3.94
CA LYS A 69 14.03 2.62 3.89
C LYS A 69 13.46 1.50 3.03
N THR A 70 14.31 0.64 2.49
CA THR A 70 13.83 -0.61 1.90
C THR A 70 13.06 -1.43 2.94
N GLY A 71 12.01 -2.10 2.51
CA GLY A 71 11.03 -2.77 3.36
C GLY A 71 9.92 -1.87 3.91
N THR A 72 9.89 -0.58 3.57
CA THR A 72 8.83 0.33 4.04
C THR A 72 7.59 0.23 3.14
N ARG A 73 6.41 0.14 3.76
CA ARG A 73 5.13 0.35 3.08
C ARG A 73 4.82 1.83 3.00
N VAL A 74 4.54 2.34 1.80
CA VAL A 74 3.98 3.69 1.61
C VAL A 74 2.50 3.54 1.30
N ILE A 75 1.69 4.41 1.89
CA ILE A 75 0.24 4.44 1.75
C ILE A 75 -0.13 5.80 1.17
N TRP A 76 -0.86 5.82 0.06
CA TRP A 76 -1.48 7.01 -0.47
C TRP A 76 -2.96 7.01 -0.11
N VAL A 77 -3.48 8.15 0.35
CA VAL A 77 -4.90 8.33 0.67
C VAL A 77 -5.42 9.52 -0.11
N ASN A 78 -6.54 9.36 -0.82
CA ASN A 78 -7.20 10.46 -1.51
C ASN A 78 -8.15 11.21 -0.58
N HIS A 79 -7.91 12.48 -0.27
CA HIS A 79 -8.82 13.34 0.48
C HIS A 79 -9.49 14.41 -0.38
N ASP A 80 -9.31 14.38 -1.71
CA ASP A 80 -10.09 15.20 -2.63
C ASP A 80 -11.47 14.55 -2.90
N ASP A 81 -12.41 15.36 -3.41
CA ASP A 81 -13.75 14.94 -3.84
C ASP A 81 -13.80 14.41 -5.28
N ILE A 82 -12.63 14.33 -5.93
CA ILE A 82 -12.47 13.78 -7.28
C ILE A 82 -11.57 12.54 -7.27
N PRO A 83 -11.76 11.60 -8.22
CA PRO A 83 -10.91 10.41 -8.31
C PRO A 83 -9.48 10.75 -8.73
N HIS A 84 -8.51 10.10 -8.08
CA HIS A 84 -7.08 10.19 -8.43
C HIS A 84 -6.47 8.82 -8.70
N THR A 85 -5.32 8.78 -9.35
CA THR A 85 -4.53 7.55 -9.52
C THR A 85 -3.09 7.79 -9.11
N ILE A 86 -2.45 6.76 -8.57
CA ILE A 86 -1.03 6.70 -8.26
C ILE A 86 -0.32 5.93 -9.38
N ASP A 87 0.68 6.55 -10.01
CA ASP A 87 1.44 5.99 -11.11
C ASP A 87 2.93 6.20 -10.85
N SER A 88 3.72 5.13 -10.88
CA SER A 88 5.18 5.20 -10.76
C SER A 88 5.81 5.57 -12.11
N SER A 89 6.74 6.51 -12.13
CA SER A 89 7.44 6.92 -13.36
C SER A 89 8.28 5.81 -14.01
N ASP A 90 8.72 4.82 -13.23
CA ASP A 90 9.48 3.66 -13.69
C ASP A 90 8.60 2.44 -14.05
N GLY A 91 7.27 2.59 -13.96
CA GLY A 91 6.30 1.56 -14.31
C GLY A 91 6.21 0.38 -13.35
N LYS A 92 6.80 0.46 -12.15
CA LYS A 92 6.75 -0.61 -11.13
C LYS A 92 5.38 -0.80 -10.50
N PHE A 93 4.59 0.27 -10.39
CA PHE A 93 3.24 0.19 -9.84
C PHE A 93 2.31 1.22 -10.46
N ARG A 94 1.03 0.85 -10.48
CA ARG A 94 -0.07 1.72 -10.82
C ARG A 94 -1.29 1.32 -10.01
N SER A 95 -1.97 2.28 -9.40
CA SER A 95 -3.23 2.03 -8.71
C SER A 95 -4.41 2.02 -9.69
N GLY A 96 -5.55 1.53 -9.23
CA GLY A 96 -6.84 1.93 -9.80
C GLY A 96 -7.17 3.38 -9.46
N ALA A 97 -8.34 3.86 -9.92
CA ALA A 97 -8.89 5.11 -9.41
C ALA A 97 -9.18 4.96 -7.91
N LEU A 98 -8.78 5.98 -7.14
CA LEU A 98 -9.06 6.12 -5.72
C LEU A 98 -10.12 7.20 -5.58
N ASP A 99 -11.33 6.83 -5.15
CA ASP A 99 -12.36 7.81 -4.78
C ASP A 99 -11.99 8.46 -3.43
N THR A 100 -12.85 9.33 -2.89
CA THR A 100 -12.60 9.99 -1.60
C THR A 100 -12.41 8.96 -0.48
N ASP A 101 -11.36 9.15 0.30
CA ASP A 101 -10.84 8.31 1.39
C ASP A 101 -10.37 6.90 0.98
N ASP A 102 -10.38 6.57 -0.32
CA ASP A 102 -9.71 5.37 -0.81
C ASP A 102 -8.19 5.47 -0.69
N HIS A 103 -7.55 4.30 -0.62
CA HIS A 103 -6.11 4.19 -0.44
C HIS A 103 -5.45 3.19 -1.38
N PHE A 104 -4.20 3.49 -1.72
CA PHE A 104 -3.29 2.59 -2.41
C PHE A 104 -2.04 2.39 -1.56
N GLN A 105 -1.45 1.20 -1.58
CA GLN A 105 -0.22 0.92 -0.85
C GLN A 105 0.79 0.14 -1.68
N PHE A 106 2.07 0.48 -1.51
CA PHE A 106 3.17 -0.22 -2.17
C PHE A 106 4.31 -0.47 -1.19
N LEU A 107 4.91 -1.67 -1.26
CA LEU A 107 6.06 -2.05 -0.45
C LEU A 107 7.34 -1.84 -1.25
N PHE A 108 8.18 -0.90 -0.81
CA PHE A 108 9.44 -0.59 -1.48
C PHE A 108 10.53 -1.55 -0.99
N THR A 109 10.81 -2.63 -1.73
CA THR A 109 11.82 -3.64 -1.35
C THR A 109 13.21 -3.38 -1.93
N GLU A 110 13.31 -2.50 -2.92
CA GLU A 110 14.54 -2.21 -3.66
C GLU A 110 14.89 -0.72 -3.56
N PRO A 111 16.19 -0.35 -3.53
CA PRO A 111 16.60 1.04 -3.67
C PRO A 111 16.19 1.64 -5.02
N GLY A 112 15.83 2.93 -5.05
CA GLY A 112 15.45 3.64 -6.28
C GLY A 112 15.00 5.08 -6.03
N GLU A 113 14.60 5.76 -7.11
CA GLU A 113 13.98 7.10 -7.13
C GLU A 113 12.61 7.06 -7.80
#